data_AF-A0A949I2Q9-F1
#
_entry.id   AF-A0A949I2Q9-F1
#
_cell.length_a   1.000
_cell.length_b   1.000
_cell.length_c   1.000
_cell.angle_alpha   90.00
_cell.angle_beta   90.00
_cell.angle_gamma   90.00
#
_symmetry.space_group_name_H-M   'P 1'
#
loop_
_entity.id
_entity.type
_entity.pdbx_description
1 polymer ?
#
loop_
_entity_poly.entity_id
_entity_poly.type
_entity_poly.pdbx_seq_one_letter_code
_entity_poly.pdbx_strand_id
1 'polypeptide(L)'
;MPDVNPDAPKFKLEPPGSPPRFTPGGDRFSGKDIDFASLSPQAEAEPTIESGIDLSGKTKIVFAAGRGKTGKTTLLRWLAEISESRQGRAILADIDPSNASFSRYFHDVAKPPTDHPAGVARWLQQL
;
A
#
# COMPACT_ATOMS: atom_id res chain seq x y z
N MET A 1 -17.39 -64.68 -6.26
CA MET A 1 -15.92 -64.75 -6.46
C MET A 1 -15.62 -64.05 -7.78
N PRO A 2 -15.15 -62.80 -7.81
CA PRO A 2 -14.72 -62.18 -9.05
C PRO A 2 -13.23 -62.47 -9.32
N ASP A 3 -12.94 -62.81 -10.57
CA ASP A 3 -11.63 -63.12 -11.12
C ASP A 3 -10.65 -61.94 -11.01
N VAL A 4 -9.44 -62.21 -10.52
CA VAL A 4 -8.32 -61.27 -10.50
C VAL A 4 -7.58 -61.39 -11.83
N ASN A 5 -7.65 -60.34 -12.65
CA ASN A 5 -6.88 -60.23 -13.89
C ASN A 5 -5.37 -60.20 -13.58
N PRO A 6 -4.55 -61.16 -14.06
CA PRO A 6 -3.15 -61.28 -13.68
C PRO A 6 -2.20 -60.29 -14.39
N ASP A 7 -2.67 -59.49 -15.35
CA ASP A 7 -1.83 -58.62 -16.19
C ASP A 7 -1.88 -57.12 -15.83
N ALA A 8 -2.10 -56.77 -14.56
CA ALA A 8 -1.95 -55.39 -14.13
C ALA A 8 -0.46 -54.94 -14.19
N PRO A 9 -0.13 -53.80 -14.84
CA PRO A 9 1.25 -53.33 -14.90
C PRO A 9 1.75 -52.92 -13.51
N LYS A 10 2.82 -53.56 -13.05
CA LYS A 10 3.48 -53.24 -11.78
C LYS A 10 4.20 -51.89 -11.90
N PHE A 11 3.61 -50.83 -11.39
CA PHE A 11 4.30 -49.54 -11.25
C PHE A 11 5.43 -49.67 -10.22
N LYS A 12 6.66 -49.57 -10.70
CA LYS A 12 7.86 -49.52 -9.86
C LYS A 12 8.00 -48.09 -9.35
N LEU A 13 7.65 -47.86 -8.08
CA LEU A 13 7.94 -46.59 -7.41
C LEU A 13 9.44 -46.50 -7.18
N GLU A 14 10.14 -45.68 -7.96
CA GLU A 14 11.51 -45.30 -7.61
C GLU A 14 11.47 -44.37 -6.40
N PRO A 15 12.38 -44.54 -5.42
CA PRO A 15 12.43 -43.65 -4.27
C PRO A 15 12.73 -42.22 -4.74
N PRO A 16 12.14 -41.19 -4.11
CA PRO A 16 12.37 -39.82 -4.51
C PRO A 16 13.87 -39.50 -4.40
N GLY A 17 14.48 -39.15 -5.53
CA GLY A 17 15.85 -38.67 -5.57
C GLY A 17 16.03 -37.50 -4.61
N SER A 18 17.15 -37.47 -3.91
CA SER A 18 17.45 -36.37 -2.98
C SER A 18 17.41 -35.02 -3.72
N PRO A 19 16.80 -33.98 -3.13
CA PRO A 19 16.71 -32.68 -3.78
C PRO A 19 18.13 -32.12 -4.04
N PRO A 20 18.34 -31.40 -5.15
CA PRO A 20 19.63 -30.84 -5.48
C PRO A 20 20.07 -29.88 -4.36
N ARG A 21 21.26 -30.12 -3.82
CA ARG A 21 21.86 -29.27 -2.77
C ARG A 21 22.44 -28.04 -3.43
N PHE A 22 21.82 -26.88 -3.20
CA PHE A 22 22.42 -25.61 -3.60
C PHE A 22 23.74 -25.42 -2.86
N THR A 23 24.82 -25.28 -3.61
CA THR A 23 26.14 -24.93 -3.09
C THR A 23 26.44 -23.55 -3.66
N PRO A 24 26.58 -22.49 -2.85
CA PRO A 24 26.94 -21.18 -3.36
C PRO A 24 28.27 -21.30 -4.10
N GLY A 25 28.25 -21.11 -5.42
CA GLY A 25 29.46 -21.05 -6.22
C GLY A 25 30.29 -19.86 -5.77
N GLY A 26 31.60 -20.06 -5.61
CA GLY A 26 32.57 -19.02 -5.22
C GLY A 26 32.79 -17.93 -6.27
N ASP A 27 31.91 -17.83 -7.28
CA ASP A 27 31.87 -16.72 -8.21
C ASP A 27 31.39 -15.49 -7.45
N ARG A 28 32.38 -14.79 -6.89
CA ARG A 28 32.22 -13.43 -6.42
C ARG A 28 31.57 -12.66 -7.55
N PHE A 29 30.40 -12.10 -7.26
CA PHE A 29 29.70 -11.16 -8.11
C PHE A 29 30.71 -10.13 -8.63
N SER A 30 31.14 -10.28 -9.89
CA SER A 30 31.95 -9.30 -10.61
C SER A 30 31.01 -8.19 -11.09
N GLY A 31 30.32 -7.58 -10.13
CA GLY A 31 29.60 -6.36 -10.38
C GLY A 31 30.66 -5.31 -10.64
N LYS A 32 30.79 -4.87 -11.89
CA LYS A 32 31.33 -3.53 -12.13
C LYS A 32 30.55 -2.60 -11.22
N ASP A 33 31.24 -1.78 -10.43
CA ASP A 33 30.61 -0.79 -9.56
C ASP A 33 29.62 0.01 -10.40
N ILE A 34 28.33 -0.24 -10.18
CA ILE A 34 27.28 0.49 -10.87
C ILE A 34 27.28 1.86 -10.22
N ASP A 35 27.64 2.89 -10.98
CA ASP A 35 27.50 4.26 -10.52
C ASP A 35 26.02 4.63 -10.45
N PHE A 36 25.42 4.38 -9.28
CA PHE A 36 24.01 4.70 -9.00
C PHE A 36 23.71 6.19 -9.12
N ALA A 37 24.72 7.07 -9.06
CA ALA A 37 24.52 8.50 -9.29
C ALA A 37 24.10 8.78 -10.74
N SER A 38 24.61 8.01 -11.70
CA SER A 38 24.24 8.12 -13.12
C SER A 38 22.81 7.68 -13.45
N LEU A 39 22.18 6.91 -12.55
CA LEU A 39 20.81 6.41 -12.70
C LEU A 39 19.79 7.31 -11.99
N SER A 40 20.26 8.29 -11.22
CA SER A 40 19.38 9.24 -10.56
C SER A 40 18.80 10.20 -11.60
N PRO A 41 17.47 10.39 -11.67
CA PRO A 41 16.89 11.44 -12.49
C PRO A 41 17.60 12.76 -12.18
N GLN A 42 18.07 13.46 -13.21
CA GLN A 42 18.63 14.80 -13.02
C GLN A 42 17.56 15.64 -12.34
N ALA A 43 17.91 16.20 -11.18
CA ALA A 43 17.00 17.02 -10.39
C ALA A 43 16.58 18.20 -11.27
N GLU A 44 15.38 18.12 -11.85
CA GLU A 44 14.71 19.27 -12.42
C GLU A 44 14.58 20.31 -11.30
N ALA A 45 14.91 21.56 -11.63
CA ALA A 45 14.82 22.65 -10.66
C ALA A 45 13.42 22.65 -10.04
N GLU A 46 13.35 22.51 -8.72
CA GLU A 46 12.06 22.53 -8.03
C GLU A 46 11.35 23.84 -8.38
N PRO A 47 10.04 23.78 -8.72
CA PRO A 47 9.31 24.97 -9.09
C PRO A 47 9.37 25.99 -7.97
N THR A 48 9.76 27.23 -8.29
CA THR A 48 9.76 28.34 -7.35
C THR A 48 8.32 28.60 -6.90
N ILE A 49 8.00 28.28 -5.64
CA ILE A 49 6.69 28.56 -5.07
C ILE A 49 6.62 30.08 -4.79
N GLU A 50 5.97 30.83 -5.69
CA GLU A 50 6.03 32.30 -5.73
C GLU A 50 5.41 33.01 -4.51
N SER A 51 4.58 32.34 -3.72
CA SER A 51 4.23 32.75 -2.34
C SER A 51 3.36 31.68 -1.69
N GLY A 52 3.84 31.11 -0.59
CA GLY A 52 3.05 30.19 0.23
C GLY A 52 2.07 30.96 1.12
N ILE A 53 0.86 30.45 1.28
CA ILE A 53 -0.04 30.91 2.35
C ILE A 53 0.50 30.35 3.67
N ASP A 54 0.76 31.21 4.64
CA ASP A 54 1.06 30.73 6.00
C ASP A 54 -0.22 30.18 6.64
N LEU A 55 -0.20 28.86 6.82
CA LEU A 55 -1.26 28.11 7.47
C LEU A 55 -0.86 27.70 8.90
N SER A 56 0.25 28.20 9.44
CA SER A 56 0.72 27.91 10.79
C SER A 56 -0.35 28.28 11.83
N GLY A 57 -0.57 27.41 12.81
CA GLY A 57 -1.58 27.61 13.85
C GLY A 57 -3.04 27.52 13.40
N LYS A 58 -3.34 27.37 12.09
CA LYS A 58 -4.70 27.23 11.58
C LYS A 58 -5.12 25.76 11.51
N THR A 59 -6.36 25.48 11.87
CA THR A 59 -7.01 24.19 11.60
C THR A 59 -7.05 23.94 10.10
N LYS A 60 -6.66 22.74 9.68
CA LYS A 60 -6.61 22.35 8.27
C LYS A 60 -7.58 21.20 8.03
N ILE A 61 -8.32 21.28 6.93
CA ILE A 61 -9.12 20.17 6.41
C ILE A 61 -8.45 19.72 5.11
N VAL A 62 -8.14 18.44 5.00
CA VAL A 62 -7.44 17.87 3.84
C VAL A 62 -8.35 16.84 3.19
N PHE A 63 -8.75 17.11 1.95
CA PHE A 63 -9.44 16.15 1.10
C PHE A 63 -8.47 15.59 0.07
N ALA A 64 -8.29 14.27 0.02
CA ALA A 64 -7.60 13.62 -1.10
C ALA A 64 -8.64 13.09 -2.09
N ALA A 65 -8.78 13.79 -3.23
CA ALA A 65 -9.70 13.43 -4.30
C ALA A 65 -8.94 13.09 -5.58
N GLY A 66 -9.54 12.27 -6.45
CA GLY A 66 -8.99 11.89 -7.75
C GLY A 66 -9.19 10.42 -8.06
N ARG A 67 -9.17 10.05 -9.35
CA ARG A 67 -9.38 8.66 -9.77
C ARG A 67 -8.14 7.78 -9.56
N GLY A 68 -8.38 6.49 -9.31
CA GLY A 68 -7.38 5.44 -9.43
C GLY A 68 -6.29 5.44 -8.36
N LYS A 69 -5.40 4.44 -8.45
CA LYS A 69 -4.37 4.02 -7.47
C LYS A 69 -3.19 5.01 -7.34
N THR A 70 -3.49 6.28 -7.12
CA THR A 70 -2.50 7.38 -7.07
C THR A 70 -1.95 7.65 -5.65
N GLY A 71 -2.07 6.70 -4.73
CA GLY A 71 -1.51 6.83 -3.38
C GLY A 71 -2.26 7.76 -2.43
N LYS A 72 -3.49 8.21 -2.74
CA LYS A 72 -4.30 9.09 -1.85
C LYS A 72 -4.43 8.54 -0.42
N THR A 73 -4.80 7.27 -0.29
CA THR A 73 -4.92 6.61 1.01
C THR A 73 -3.56 6.55 1.72
N THR A 74 -2.48 6.28 0.99
CA THR A 74 -1.11 6.28 1.53
C THR A 74 -0.71 7.66 2.04
N LEU A 75 -0.96 8.71 1.26
CA LEU A 75 -0.66 10.10 1.63
C LEU A 75 -1.39 10.48 2.92
N LEU A 76 -2.70 10.26 2.97
CA LEU A 76 -3.47 10.65 4.13
C LEU A 76 -3.15 9.80 5.37
N ARG A 77 -2.82 8.51 5.19
CA ARG A 77 -2.29 7.67 6.26
C ARG A 77 -0.98 8.25 6.82
N TRP A 78 -0.04 8.58 5.94
CA TRP A 78 1.22 9.19 6.35
C TRP A 78 1.01 10.52 7.08
N LEU A 79 0.11 11.39 6.59
CA LEU A 79 -0.24 12.64 7.28
C LEU A 79 -0.81 12.40 8.68
N ALA A 80 -1.65 11.38 8.85
CA ALA A 80 -2.20 11.01 10.16
C ALA A 80 -1.11 10.52 11.11
N GLU A 81 -0.23 9.62 10.66
CA GLU A 81 0.91 9.10 11.44
C GLU A 81 1.87 10.23 11.85
N ILE A 82 2.18 11.17 10.94
CA ILE A 82 3.02 12.33 11.24
C ILE A 82 2.34 13.25 12.25
N SER A 83 1.03 13.50 12.09
CA SER A 83 0.26 14.30 13.06
C SER A 83 0.34 13.68 14.45
N GLU A 84 0.09 12.37 14.58
CA GLU A 84 0.15 11.64 15.84
C GLU A 84 1.57 11.67 16.45
N SER A 85 2.61 11.47 15.64
CA SER A 85 4.02 11.55 16.09
C SER A 85 4.40 12.92 16.68
N ARG A 86 3.68 13.97 16.27
CA ARG A 86 3.83 15.35 16.73
C ARG A 86 2.82 15.71 17.82
N GLN A 87 2.18 14.72 18.43
CA GLN A 87 1.13 14.88 19.46
C GLN A 87 -0.09 15.67 18.97
N GLY A 88 -0.29 15.75 17.65
CA GLY A 88 -1.49 16.31 17.03
C GLY A 88 -2.67 15.35 17.14
N ARG A 89 -3.89 15.90 17.13
CA ARG A 89 -5.14 15.12 17.11
C ARG A 89 -5.82 15.29 15.76
N ALA A 90 -5.59 14.35 14.85
CA ALA A 90 -6.28 14.32 13.57
C ALA A 90 -7.66 13.67 13.73
N ILE A 91 -8.69 14.26 13.11
CA ILE A 91 -9.98 13.61 12.91
C ILE A 91 -9.92 12.94 11.54
N LEU A 92 -10.14 11.63 11.50
CA LEU A 92 -10.09 10.84 10.28
C LEU A 92 -11.51 10.48 9.85
N ALA A 93 -11.80 10.58 8.54
CA ALA A 93 -13.11 10.26 8.00
C ALA A 93 -13.00 9.44 6.70
N ASP A 94 -13.71 8.31 6.65
CA ASP A 94 -13.92 7.52 5.44
C ASP A 94 -15.22 8.00 4.76
N ILE A 95 -15.09 8.85 3.73
CA ILE A 95 -16.25 9.42 3.00
C ILE A 95 -16.52 8.79 1.64
N ASP A 96 -15.56 8.03 1.11
CA ASP A 96 -15.70 7.33 -0.17
C ASP A 96 -16.36 5.95 0.08
N PRO A 97 -17.61 5.74 -0.37
CA PRO A 97 -18.31 4.48 -0.14
C PRO A 97 -17.63 3.29 -0.87
N SER A 98 -16.87 3.56 -1.93
CA SER A 98 -16.17 2.53 -2.70
C SER A 98 -14.83 2.11 -2.10
N ASN A 99 -14.28 2.91 -1.18
CA ASN A 99 -12.92 2.72 -0.67
C ASN A 99 -12.74 3.26 0.76
N ALA A 100 -13.54 2.76 1.71
CA ALA A 100 -13.43 3.06 3.14
C ALA A 100 -12.23 2.33 3.79
N SER A 101 -11.01 2.68 3.37
CA SER A 101 -9.79 1.96 3.74
C SER A 101 -9.15 2.45 5.03
N PHE A 102 -9.48 3.64 5.57
CA PHE A 102 -8.81 4.13 6.77
C PHE A 102 -9.12 3.31 8.00
N SER A 103 -10.35 2.84 8.11
CA SER A 103 -10.77 1.95 9.20
C SER A 103 -9.98 0.64 9.31
N ARG A 104 -9.15 0.31 8.31
CA ARG A 104 -8.21 -0.83 8.38
C ARG A 104 -6.90 -0.49 9.09
N TYR A 105 -6.58 0.79 9.20
CA TYR A 105 -5.32 1.30 9.76
C TYR A 105 -5.52 2.00 11.10
N PHE A 106 -6.70 2.58 11.34
CA PHE A 106 -7.01 3.36 12.53
C PHE A 106 -8.36 2.92 13.11
N HIS A 107 -8.47 2.93 14.44
CA HIS A 107 -9.70 2.54 15.15
C HIS A 107 -10.77 3.64 15.14
N ASP A 108 -10.37 4.91 15.33
CA ASP A 108 -11.29 6.04 15.51
C ASP A 108 -11.52 6.81 14.20
N VAL A 109 -12.09 6.11 13.21
CA VAL A 109 -12.41 6.70 11.90
C VAL A 109 -13.91 7.00 11.82
N ALA A 110 -14.24 8.28 11.63
CA ALA A 110 -15.61 8.73 11.42
C ALA A 110 -16.14 8.25 10.06
N LYS A 111 -17.41 7.84 10.03
CA LYS A 111 -18.08 7.36 8.81
C LYS A 111 -19.50 7.92 8.71
N PRO A 112 -19.95 8.32 7.52
CA PRO A 112 -21.35 8.64 7.31
C PRO A 112 -22.21 7.37 7.47
N PRO A 113 -23.46 7.49 7.96
CA PRO A 113 -24.39 6.37 8.08
C PRO A 113 -24.99 5.93 6.73
N THR A 114 -24.51 6.49 5.61
CA THR A 114 -25.03 6.27 4.26
C THR A 114 -23.92 6.46 3.23
N ASP A 115 -24.05 5.79 2.09
CA ASP A 115 -23.23 5.92 0.89
C ASP A 115 -23.82 6.90 -0.14
N HIS A 116 -25.06 7.38 0.07
CA HIS A 116 -25.72 8.29 -0.84
C HIS A 116 -25.01 9.67 -0.83
N PRO A 117 -24.57 10.23 -1.97
CA PRO A 117 -23.76 11.44 -2.01
C PRO A 117 -24.37 12.64 -1.26
N ALA A 118 -25.68 12.86 -1.41
CA ALA A 118 -26.38 13.94 -0.70
C ALA A 118 -26.43 13.73 0.83
N GLY A 119 -26.44 12.47 1.28
CA GLY A 119 -26.41 12.11 2.69
C GLY A 119 -25.01 12.32 3.28
N VAL A 120 -23.97 11.90 2.56
CA VAL A 120 -22.56 12.14 2.93
C VAL A 120 -22.27 13.64 3.03
N ALA A 121 -22.72 14.44 2.06
CA ALA A 121 -22.54 15.89 2.07
C ALA A 121 -23.21 16.56 3.29
N ARG A 122 -24.44 16.13 3.64
CA ARG A 122 -25.15 16.62 4.82
C ARG A 122 -24.43 16.25 6.12
N TRP A 123 -23.92 15.03 6.20
CA TRP A 123 -23.15 14.57 7.35
C TRP A 123 -21.85 15.38 7.53
N LEU A 124 -21.15 15.69 6.42
CA LEU A 124 -19.95 16.54 6.46
C LEU A 124 -20.22 17.96 6.95
N GLN A 125 -21.43 18.49 6.80
CA GLN A 125 -21.81 19.81 7.32
C GLN A 125 -22.06 19.81 8.83
N GLN A 126 -22.18 18.63 9.46
CA GLN A 126 -22.49 18.46 10.88
C GLN A 126 -21.27 18.06 11.72
N LEU A 127 -20.13 17.81 11.06
CA LEU A 127 -18.81 17.57 11.66
C LEU A 127 -18.11 18.88 12.03
#